data_AF-A0A1F8GF12-F1
#
_entry.id   AF-A0A1F8GF12-F1
#
_cell.length_a   1.000
_cell.length_b   1.000
_cell.length_c   1.000
_cell.angle_alpha   90.00
_cell.angle_beta   90.00
_cell.angle_gamma   90.00
#
_symmetry.space_group_name_H-M   'P 1'
#
loop_
_entity.id
_entity.type
_entity.pdbx_description
1 polymer ?
#
loop_
_entity_poly.entity_id
_entity_poly.type
_entity_poly.pdbx_seq_one_letter_code
_entity_poly.pdbx_strand_id
1 'polypeptide(L)'
;MPETIRSDPPQEKFNTDKERLEFLEKRIVERVQSMANQVRDEFEKDLEARTQEPDIDSENQSQTHEKRRQKLKKGADFYKTTKLNILKGLGDLRRELEQSTRFGDYIPELNALIDAVRTIYLSQLKVKHKEYRVMTEAPQLSDEEITEQERLTEDMTESRSLVQWYVIQNESNPDYLTDLFNVFRNIMSRLGFESNWRGAERGLRQELGVFKILSKCFKKVIPGNPKEDAHYAIDFWAKTNNGTNVIFQSKSSFVRLDDGIYGEEQISDLEKELSASPIASIRYQKDLSGQEMPTSDLVKVKKLQQDIKKAKEYAQSQGIDNPHFYLIVSRADKYKEITGEPDSQATKSIENDLWQISTLF
;
A
#
# COMPACT_ATOMS: atom_id res chain seq x y z
N MET A 1 44.26 12.81 27.74
CA MET A 1 44.47 11.54 27.00
C MET A 1 43.52 11.57 25.81
N PRO A 2 43.98 11.37 24.57
CA PRO A 2 43.08 11.27 23.44
C PRO A 2 42.33 9.94 23.54
N GLU A 3 41.00 10.00 23.47
CA GLU A 3 40.15 8.81 23.38
C GLU A 3 40.49 8.07 22.09
N THR A 4 40.96 6.84 22.26
CA THR A 4 41.14 5.88 21.17
C THR A 4 39.77 5.66 20.53
N ILE A 5 39.57 6.23 19.34
CA ILE A 5 38.46 5.86 18.46
C ILE A 5 38.64 4.37 18.20
N ARG A 6 37.78 3.54 18.82
CA ARG A 6 37.66 2.14 18.44
C ARG A 6 37.19 2.15 17.00
N SER A 7 38.13 1.88 16.09
CA SER A 7 37.79 1.44 14.75
C SER A 7 36.96 0.17 14.92
N ASP A 8 35.67 0.24 14.62
CA ASP A 8 34.86 -0.97 14.49
C ASP A 8 35.59 -1.93 13.53
N PRO A 9 35.67 -3.24 13.85
CA PRO A 9 36.25 -4.20 12.93
C PRO A 9 35.49 -4.12 11.60
N PRO A 10 36.17 -4.32 10.45
CA PRO A 10 35.50 -4.29 9.15
C PRO A 10 34.39 -5.35 9.16
N GLN A 11 33.15 -4.91 9.25
CA GLN A 11 32.01 -5.82 9.27
C GLN A 11 31.91 -6.51 7.90
N GLU A 12 31.90 -7.84 7.91
CA GLU A 12 31.79 -8.67 6.72
C GLU A 12 30.59 -8.25 5.87
N LYS A 13 30.86 -7.88 4.61
CA LYS A 13 29.82 -7.74 3.59
C LYS A 13 29.12 -9.09 3.44
N PHE A 14 27.82 -9.07 3.14
CA PHE A 14 27.07 -10.29 2.86
C PHE A 14 27.67 -11.02 1.65
N ASN A 15 27.75 -12.35 1.71
CA ASN A 15 28.34 -13.13 0.62
C ASN A 15 27.35 -13.39 -0.51
N THR A 16 26.04 -13.34 -0.23
CA THR A 16 24.97 -13.54 -1.21
C THR A 16 23.77 -12.63 -0.90
N ASP A 17 22.95 -12.37 -1.94
CA ASP A 17 21.67 -11.68 -1.78
C ASP A 17 20.73 -12.41 -0.82
N LYS A 18 20.70 -13.74 -0.93
CA LYS A 18 19.90 -14.60 -0.05
C LYS A 18 20.28 -14.46 1.43
N GLU A 19 21.57 -14.54 1.75
CA GLU A 19 22.07 -14.37 3.13
C GLU A 19 21.65 -13.01 3.71
N ARG A 20 21.74 -11.95 2.89
CA ARG A 20 21.33 -10.60 3.27
C ARG A 20 19.83 -10.51 3.53
N LEU A 21 19.02 -11.01 2.61
CA LEU A 21 17.57 -10.99 2.73
C LEU A 21 17.08 -11.80 3.93
N GLU A 22 17.65 -12.98 4.19
CA GLU A 22 17.34 -13.81 5.36
C GLU A 22 17.73 -13.10 6.68
N PHE A 23 18.86 -12.39 6.69
CA PHE A 23 19.24 -11.56 7.84
C PHE A 23 18.20 -10.46 8.11
N LEU A 24 17.79 -9.72 7.07
CA LEU A 24 16.79 -8.66 7.19
C LEU A 24 15.42 -9.22 7.61
N GLU A 25 14.99 -10.34 7.03
CA GLU A 25 13.78 -11.08 7.41
C GLU A 25 13.76 -11.33 8.92
N LYS A 26 14.82 -11.94 9.44
CA LYS A 26 14.94 -12.29 10.85
C LYS A 26 14.85 -11.06 11.75
N ARG A 27 15.58 -9.99 11.43
CA ARG A 27 15.61 -8.76 12.25
C ARG A 27 14.26 -8.05 12.28
N ILE A 28 13.57 -7.97 11.14
CA ILE A 28 12.24 -7.37 11.06
C ILE A 28 11.24 -8.18 11.89
N VAL A 29 11.21 -9.50 11.71
CA VAL A 29 10.28 -10.38 12.44
C VAL A 29 10.54 -10.32 13.95
N GLU A 30 11.80 -10.44 14.38
CA GLU A 30 12.18 -10.36 15.80
C GLU A 30 11.75 -9.04 16.43
N ARG A 31 11.99 -7.91 15.74
CA ARG A 31 11.59 -6.59 16.23
C ARG A 31 10.07 -6.49 16.39
N VAL A 32 9.30 -6.88 15.38
CA VAL A 32 7.84 -6.81 15.42
C VAL A 32 7.26 -7.71 16.51
N GLN A 33 7.74 -8.95 16.63
CA GLN A 33 7.29 -9.89 17.65
C GLN A 33 7.66 -9.40 19.06
N SER A 34 8.87 -8.88 19.26
CA SER A 34 9.29 -8.30 20.55
C SER A 34 8.37 -7.15 20.96
N MET A 35 8.02 -6.24 20.04
CA MET A 35 7.11 -5.13 20.33
C MET A 35 5.69 -5.60 20.61
N ALA A 36 5.19 -6.55 19.82
CA ALA A 36 3.86 -7.12 20.04
C ALA A 36 3.76 -7.81 21.41
N ASN A 37 4.82 -8.51 21.84
CA ASN A 37 4.88 -9.15 23.15
C ASN A 37 5.00 -8.12 24.29
N GLN A 38 5.88 -7.12 24.18
CA GLN A 38 6.00 -6.06 25.19
C GLN A 38 4.66 -5.35 25.44
N VAL A 39 3.94 -5.01 24.39
CA VAL A 39 2.65 -4.34 24.51
C VAL A 39 1.58 -5.28 25.08
N ARG A 40 1.61 -6.58 24.72
CA ARG A 40 0.74 -7.59 25.35
C ARG A 40 1.01 -7.71 26.85
N ASP A 41 2.27 -7.80 27.26
CA ASP A 41 2.66 -7.91 28.67
C ASP A 41 2.22 -6.66 29.47
N GLU A 42 2.35 -5.46 28.89
CA GLU A 42 1.85 -4.21 29.49
C GLU A 42 0.33 -4.23 29.69
N PHE A 43 -0.41 -4.78 28.72
CA PHE A 43 -1.86 -4.90 28.81
C PHE A 43 -2.31 -5.95 29.81
N GLU A 44 -1.66 -7.10 29.85
CA GLU A 44 -1.96 -8.15 30.82
C GLU A 44 -1.74 -7.62 32.23
N LYS A 45 -0.66 -6.87 32.48
CA LYS A 45 -0.42 -6.18 33.76
C LYS A 45 -1.50 -5.15 34.11
N ASP A 46 -1.92 -4.32 33.15
CA ASP A 46 -3.02 -3.36 33.36
C ASP A 46 -4.36 -4.08 33.64
N LEU A 47 -4.60 -5.21 32.98
CA LEU A 47 -5.81 -6.03 33.16
C LEU A 47 -5.82 -6.71 34.55
N GLU A 48 -4.69 -7.28 34.97
CA GLU A 48 -4.48 -7.90 36.28
C GLU A 48 -4.64 -6.89 37.41
N ALA A 49 -4.04 -5.70 37.29
CA ALA A 49 -4.17 -4.63 38.28
C ALA A 49 -5.64 -4.20 38.51
N ARG A 50 -6.48 -4.28 37.47
CA ARG A 50 -7.89 -3.88 37.51
C ARG A 50 -8.85 -4.99 37.95
N THR A 51 -8.48 -6.25 37.76
CA THR A 51 -9.25 -7.39 38.29
C THR A 51 -9.07 -7.56 39.80
N GLN A 52 -8.11 -6.85 40.40
CA GLN A 52 -7.92 -6.74 41.84
C GLN A 52 -8.69 -5.57 42.48
N GLU A 53 -9.39 -4.73 41.72
CA GLU A 53 -10.33 -3.74 42.29
C GLU A 53 -11.60 -4.46 42.80
N PRO A 54 -12.03 -4.23 44.05
CA PRO A 54 -13.15 -4.96 44.64
C PRO A 54 -14.48 -4.63 43.94
N ASP A 55 -15.31 -5.67 43.78
CA ASP A 55 -16.67 -5.58 43.24
C ASP A 55 -17.50 -4.56 44.06
N ILE A 56 -17.84 -3.43 43.44
CA ILE A 56 -18.88 -2.53 43.94
C ILE A 56 -20.19 -2.86 43.21
N ASP A 57 -21.05 -3.52 43.99
CA ASP A 57 -22.50 -3.76 43.93
C ASP A 57 -23.24 -3.93 42.60
N SER A 58 -24.05 -4.98 42.59
CA SER A 58 -24.77 -5.56 41.45
C SER A 58 -26.18 -4.99 41.26
N GLU A 59 -26.33 -3.67 41.10
CA GLU A 59 -27.61 -3.09 40.67
C GLU A 59 -27.39 -1.96 39.67
N ASN A 60 -27.35 -2.30 38.37
CA ASN A 60 -27.94 -1.55 37.25
C ASN A 60 -27.49 -2.11 35.89
N GLN A 61 -28.43 -2.59 35.08
CA GLN A 61 -28.15 -3.05 33.71
C GLN A 61 -27.57 -1.94 32.83
N SER A 62 -27.96 -0.67 33.03
CA SER A 62 -27.39 0.49 32.33
C SER A 62 -25.91 0.74 32.68
N GLN A 63 -25.51 0.59 33.94
CA GLN A 63 -24.11 0.70 34.36
C GLN A 63 -23.27 -0.47 33.83
N THR A 64 -23.87 -1.65 33.65
CA THR A 64 -23.22 -2.82 33.06
C THR A 64 -22.94 -2.62 31.57
N HIS A 65 -23.89 -2.00 30.83
CA HIS A 65 -23.69 -1.63 29.42
C HIS A 65 -22.64 -0.54 29.25
N GLU A 66 -22.58 0.44 30.15
CA GLU A 66 -21.59 1.52 30.11
C GLU A 66 -20.18 1.03 30.49
N LYS A 67 -20.05 0.20 31.54
CA LYS A 67 -18.79 -0.50 31.87
C LYS A 67 -18.32 -1.40 30.73
N ARG A 68 -19.23 -2.13 30.04
CA ARG A 68 -18.89 -2.91 28.84
C ARG A 68 -18.46 -2.03 27.66
N ARG A 69 -19.14 -0.90 27.39
CA ARG A 69 -18.73 0.07 26.36
C ARG A 69 -17.38 0.71 26.65
N GLN A 70 -17.10 1.06 27.90
CA GLN A 70 -15.79 1.59 28.32
C GLN A 70 -14.69 0.53 28.19
N LYS A 71 -14.96 -0.72 28.57
CA LYS A 71 -14.02 -1.85 28.35
C LYS A 71 -13.74 -2.08 26.85
N LEU A 72 -14.76 -2.04 26.00
CA LEU A 72 -14.62 -2.17 24.54
C LEU A 72 -13.85 -0.98 23.93
N LYS A 73 -14.15 0.26 24.36
CA LYS A 73 -13.43 1.46 23.92
C LYS A 73 -11.95 1.41 24.31
N LYS A 74 -11.64 1.04 25.55
CA LYS A 74 -10.25 0.86 26.02
C LYS A 74 -9.53 -0.29 25.31
N GLY A 75 -10.21 -1.39 24.99
CA GLY A 75 -9.65 -2.47 24.17
C GLY A 75 -9.35 -2.04 22.73
N ALA A 76 -10.21 -1.21 22.13
CA ALA A 76 -9.97 -0.60 20.83
C ALA A 76 -8.79 0.39 20.86
N ASP A 77 -8.70 1.22 21.91
CA ASP A 77 -7.60 2.15 22.14
C ASP A 77 -6.27 1.42 22.37
N PHE A 78 -6.30 0.27 23.05
CA PHE A 78 -5.16 -0.61 23.23
C PHE A 78 -4.67 -1.22 21.90
N TYR A 79 -5.60 -1.75 21.10
CA TYR A 79 -5.27 -2.32 19.80
C TYR A 79 -4.71 -1.27 18.83
N LYS A 80 -5.25 -0.04 18.86
CA LYS A 80 -4.70 1.11 18.13
C LYS A 80 -3.29 1.45 18.60
N THR A 81 -3.08 1.59 19.92
CA THR A 81 -1.78 1.88 20.54
C THR A 81 -0.73 0.83 20.17
N THR A 82 -1.08 -0.45 20.19
CA THR A 82 -0.18 -1.56 19.82
C THR A 82 0.37 -1.38 18.41
N LYS A 83 -0.49 -1.11 17.44
CA LYS A 83 -0.08 -0.92 16.04
C LYS A 83 0.78 0.32 15.87
N LEU A 84 0.46 1.41 16.56
CA LEU A 84 1.27 2.65 16.52
C LEU A 84 2.66 2.42 17.11
N ASN A 85 2.78 1.67 18.21
CA ASN A 85 4.06 1.29 18.79
C ASN A 85 4.88 0.43 17.83
N ILE A 86 4.24 -0.54 17.16
CA ILE A 86 4.90 -1.36 16.13
C ILE A 86 5.40 -0.49 14.96
N LEU A 87 4.58 0.43 14.45
CA LEU A 87 4.97 1.36 13.38
C LEU A 87 6.15 2.24 13.78
N LYS A 88 6.16 2.73 15.03
CA LYS A 88 7.27 3.51 15.58
C LYS A 88 8.55 2.68 15.64
N GLY A 89 8.52 1.49 16.22
CA GLY A 89 9.73 0.68 16.35
C GLY A 89 10.22 0.06 15.05
N LEU A 90 9.37 -0.07 14.02
CA LEU A 90 9.82 -0.30 12.64
C LEU A 90 10.61 0.91 12.10
N GLY A 91 10.19 2.14 12.42
CA GLY A 91 10.95 3.35 12.13
C GLY A 91 12.26 3.44 12.91
N ASP A 92 12.29 2.96 14.16
CA ASP A 92 13.52 2.88 14.96
C ASP A 92 14.50 1.85 14.35
N LEU A 93 13.99 0.67 13.98
CA LEU A 93 14.79 -0.37 13.30
C LEU A 93 15.39 0.14 11.99
N ARG A 94 14.62 0.89 11.19
CA ARG A 94 15.13 1.54 9.97
C ARG A 94 16.35 2.39 10.27
N ARG A 95 16.25 3.31 11.24
CA ARG A 95 17.35 4.21 11.61
C ARG A 95 18.56 3.45 12.15
N GLU A 96 18.35 2.42 12.97
CA GLU A 96 19.43 1.57 13.48
C GLU A 96 20.19 0.87 12.34
N LEU A 97 19.49 0.35 11.34
CA LEU A 97 20.10 -0.39 10.23
C LEU A 97 20.72 0.54 9.19
N GLU A 98 20.14 1.72 8.94
CA GLU A 98 20.73 2.77 8.08
C GLU A 98 22.06 3.32 8.63
N GLN A 99 22.22 3.33 9.96
CA GLN A 99 23.48 3.75 10.61
C GLN A 99 24.59 2.69 10.51
N SER A 100 24.26 1.45 10.15
CA SER A 100 25.25 0.39 9.99
C SER A 100 25.88 0.47 8.60
N THR A 101 27.21 0.60 8.56
CA THR A 101 28.01 0.62 7.33
C THR A 101 27.82 -0.64 6.47
N ARG A 102 27.37 -1.75 7.06
CA ARG A 102 27.06 -3.03 6.39
C ARG A 102 25.89 -2.92 5.40
N PHE A 103 24.98 -1.96 5.61
CA PHE A 103 23.74 -1.82 4.83
C PHE A 103 23.72 -0.61 3.90
N GLY A 104 24.81 0.16 3.78
CA GLY A 104 24.82 1.39 3.00
C GLY A 104 24.25 1.23 1.57
N ASP A 105 24.70 0.20 0.85
CA ASP A 105 24.24 -0.10 -0.52
C ASP A 105 22.84 -0.76 -0.56
N TYR A 106 22.30 -1.18 0.59
CA TYR A 106 21.07 -1.96 0.73
C TYR A 106 19.94 -1.20 1.45
N ILE A 107 20.12 0.09 1.72
CA ILE A 107 19.08 0.93 2.35
C ILE A 107 17.74 0.88 1.58
N PRO A 108 17.70 0.91 0.23
CA PRO A 108 16.44 0.78 -0.49
C PRO A 108 15.73 -0.58 -0.26
N GLU A 109 16.49 -1.68 -0.20
CA GLU A 109 15.97 -3.03 0.07
C GLU A 109 15.38 -3.11 1.47
N LEU A 110 16.15 -2.65 2.46
CA LEU A 110 15.73 -2.55 3.84
C LEU A 110 14.42 -1.77 3.97
N ASN A 111 14.34 -0.61 3.30
CA ASN A 111 13.17 0.25 3.40
C ASN A 111 11.94 -0.38 2.77
N ALA A 112 12.09 -1.08 1.64
CA ALA A 112 11.01 -1.85 1.02
C ALA A 112 10.51 -2.99 1.93
N LEU A 113 11.41 -3.78 2.55
CA LEU A 113 11.01 -4.85 3.47
C LEU A 113 10.26 -4.32 4.70
N ILE A 114 10.74 -3.21 5.27
CA ILE A 114 10.06 -2.55 6.40
C ILE A 114 8.70 -1.96 5.96
N ASP A 115 8.63 -1.31 4.81
CA ASP A 115 7.38 -0.69 4.34
C ASP A 115 6.32 -1.69 3.88
N ALA A 116 6.72 -2.89 3.45
CA ALA A 116 5.78 -3.99 3.24
C ALA A 116 5.03 -4.32 4.53
N VAL A 117 5.73 -4.41 5.67
CA VAL A 117 5.11 -4.65 6.98
C VAL A 117 4.30 -3.44 7.44
N ARG A 118 4.84 -2.22 7.29
CA ARG A 118 4.13 -0.98 7.68
C ARG A 118 2.80 -0.83 6.94
N THR A 119 2.75 -1.16 5.66
CA THR A 119 1.52 -1.10 4.85
C THR A 119 0.39 -1.92 5.48
N ILE A 120 0.69 -3.12 6.01
CA ILE A 120 -0.30 -3.95 6.68
C ILE A 120 -0.80 -3.27 7.96
N TYR A 121 0.09 -2.81 8.83
CA TYR A 121 -0.30 -2.16 10.09
C TYR A 121 -1.06 -0.84 9.87
N LEU A 122 -0.64 -0.01 8.91
CA LEU A 122 -1.35 1.21 8.51
C LEU A 122 -2.75 0.90 7.99
N SER A 123 -2.91 -0.15 7.16
CA SER A 123 -4.22 -0.56 6.64
C SER A 123 -5.19 -1.00 7.75
N GLN A 124 -4.68 -1.50 8.87
CA GLN A 124 -5.48 -1.88 10.03
C GLN A 124 -5.81 -0.70 10.94
N LEU A 125 -5.14 0.45 10.80
CA LEU A 125 -5.43 1.71 11.52
C LEU A 125 -6.37 2.62 10.71
N LYS A 126 -6.33 2.50 9.38
CA LYS A 126 -7.20 3.24 8.49
C LYS A 126 -8.65 2.78 8.64
N VAL A 127 -9.50 3.74 8.98
CA VAL A 127 -10.94 3.56 9.08
C VAL A 127 -11.53 3.66 7.68
N LYS A 128 -12.04 2.55 7.12
CA LYS A 128 -12.65 2.52 5.77
C LYS A 128 -14.00 3.25 5.65
N HIS A 129 -14.44 4.01 6.67
CA HIS A 129 -15.83 4.45 6.87
C HIS A 129 -16.41 5.52 5.91
N LYS A 130 -15.75 5.95 4.84
CA LYS A 130 -15.98 7.31 4.31
C LYS A 130 -16.48 7.49 2.88
N GLU A 131 -16.92 6.45 2.18
CA GLU A 131 -17.53 6.70 0.85
C GLU A 131 -19.03 7.01 0.93
N TYR A 132 -19.77 6.33 1.81
CA TYR A 132 -21.23 6.47 1.90
C TYR A 132 -21.71 7.45 2.98
N ARG A 133 -21.05 7.49 4.15
CA ARG A 133 -21.49 8.39 5.26
C ARG A 133 -21.38 9.88 4.91
N VAL A 134 -20.46 10.23 4.01
CA VAL A 134 -20.36 11.58 3.41
C VAL A 134 -21.59 11.90 2.54
N MET A 135 -22.22 10.90 1.94
CA MET A 135 -23.44 11.06 1.14
C MET A 135 -24.75 10.93 1.94
N THR A 136 -24.73 10.49 3.21
CA THR A 136 -25.95 10.23 4.00
C THR A 136 -26.05 10.97 5.34
N GLU A 137 -25.35 12.10 5.49
CA GLU A 137 -25.52 13.02 6.64
C GLU A 137 -25.34 12.37 8.05
N ALA A 138 -24.61 11.25 8.15
CA ALA A 138 -24.26 10.61 9.43
C ALA A 138 -23.13 11.40 10.14
N PRO A 139 -22.97 11.29 11.48
CA PRO A 139 -22.03 12.12 12.23
C PRO A 139 -20.64 12.09 11.60
N GLN A 140 -20.17 13.28 11.23
CA GLN A 140 -18.88 13.48 10.61
C GLN A 140 -17.78 13.15 11.62
N LEU A 141 -16.67 12.60 11.11
CA LEU A 141 -15.44 12.57 11.90
C LEU A 141 -15.08 14.00 12.29
N SER A 142 -14.43 14.19 13.44
CA SER A 142 -13.85 15.50 13.75
C SER A 142 -12.78 15.88 12.70
N ASP A 143 -12.48 17.16 12.55
CA ASP A 143 -11.40 17.62 11.66
C ASP A 143 -10.06 16.95 11.99
N GLU A 144 -9.80 16.69 13.27
CA GLU A 144 -8.62 15.96 13.76
C GLU A 144 -8.61 14.51 13.26
N GLU A 145 -9.75 13.84 13.30
CA GLU A 145 -9.90 12.48 12.79
C GLU A 145 -9.84 12.43 11.25
N ILE A 146 -10.32 13.46 10.56
CA ILE A 146 -10.15 13.60 9.10
C ILE A 146 -8.68 13.70 8.77
N THR A 147 -7.97 14.65 9.40
CA THR A 147 -6.54 14.88 9.20
C THR A 147 -5.72 13.63 9.48
N GLU A 148 -6.01 12.91 10.56
CA GLU A 148 -5.29 11.66 10.87
C GLU A 148 -5.56 10.55 9.84
N GLN A 149 -6.78 10.44 9.31
CA GLN A 149 -7.09 9.44 8.27
C GLN A 149 -6.43 9.77 6.93
N GLU A 150 -6.30 11.05 6.60
CA GLU A 150 -5.57 11.51 5.41
C GLU A 150 -4.10 11.19 5.56
N ARG A 151 -3.48 11.54 6.69
CA ARG A 151 -2.08 11.21 7.02
C ARG A 151 -1.80 9.72 6.95
N LEU A 152 -2.64 8.88 7.55
CA LEU A 152 -2.50 7.41 7.48
C LEU A 152 -2.66 6.87 6.05
N THR A 153 -3.49 7.53 5.23
CA THR A 153 -3.68 7.15 3.83
C THR A 153 -2.45 7.48 3.00
N GLU A 154 -1.88 8.66 3.22
CA GLU A 154 -0.65 9.11 2.59
C GLU A 154 0.52 8.20 2.95
N ASP A 155 0.77 7.97 4.26
CA ASP A 155 1.81 7.06 4.75
C ASP A 155 1.71 5.67 4.11
N MET A 156 0.49 5.13 4.00
CA MET A 156 0.24 3.81 3.41
C MET A 156 0.47 3.81 1.90
N THR A 157 0.11 4.90 1.22
CA THR A 157 0.29 5.06 -0.22
C THR A 157 1.78 5.15 -0.55
N GLU A 158 2.54 5.98 0.16
CA GLU A 158 3.99 6.08 0.01
C GLU A 158 4.70 4.76 0.31
N SER A 159 4.33 4.10 1.42
CA SER A 159 4.92 2.81 1.82
C SER A 159 4.69 1.76 0.73
N ARG A 160 3.48 1.69 0.19
CA ARG A 160 3.15 0.76 -0.90
C ARG A 160 3.95 1.11 -2.17
N SER A 161 4.01 2.38 -2.54
CA SER A 161 4.73 2.84 -3.72
C SER A 161 6.23 2.59 -3.63
N LEU A 162 6.83 2.67 -2.43
CA LEU A 162 8.24 2.30 -2.26
C LEU A 162 8.50 0.81 -2.55
N VAL A 163 7.63 -0.07 -2.05
CA VAL A 163 7.74 -1.52 -2.30
C VAL A 163 7.60 -1.81 -3.81
N GLN A 164 6.60 -1.21 -4.45
CA GLN A 164 6.36 -1.33 -5.89
C GLN A 164 7.58 -0.87 -6.70
N TRP A 165 8.05 0.35 -6.41
CA TRP A 165 9.21 0.94 -7.07
C TRP A 165 10.44 0.03 -6.93
N TYR A 166 10.71 -0.47 -5.73
CA TYR A 166 11.85 -1.34 -5.46
C TYR A 166 11.78 -2.66 -6.24
N VAL A 167 10.60 -3.28 -6.32
CA VAL A 167 10.38 -4.49 -7.13
C VAL A 167 10.65 -4.20 -8.61
N ILE A 168 10.17 -3.08 -9.14
CA ILE A 168 10.36 -2.68 -10.54
C ILE A 168 11.83 -2.39 -10.86
N GLN A 169 12.58 -1.76 -9.95
CA GLN A 169 14.02 -1.52 -10.17
C GLN A 169 14.82 -2.81 -10.35
N ASN A 170 14.31 -3.94 -9.86
CA ASN A 170 14.95 -5.24 -9.94
C ASN A 170 14.31 -6.19 -10.97
N GLU A 171 13.50 -5.66 -11.89
CA GLU A 171 12.74 -6.43 -12.89
C GLU A 171 13.60 -7.35 -13.78
N SER A 172 14.86 -6.95 -14.00
CA SER A 172 15.85 -7.64 -14.83
C SER A 172 16.57 -8.79 -14.11
N ASN A 173 16.33 -9.00 -12.81
CA ASN A 173 16.94 -10.06 -12.00
C ASN A 173 15.86 -11.02 -11.43
N PRO A 174 15.41 -12.02 -12.20
CA PRO A 174 14.35 -12.95 -11.79
C PRO A 174 14.68 -13.78 -10.54
N ASP A 175 15.94 -14.17 -10.36
CA ASP A 175 16.39 -14.97 -9.22
C ASP A 175 16.30 -14.14 -7.95
N TYR A 176 16.78 -12.89 -7.99
CA TYR A 176 16.63 -11.96 -6.87
C TYR A 176 15.17 -11.67 -6.53
N LEU A 177 14.31 -11.44 -7.54
CA LEU A 177 12.87 -11.26 -7.30
C LEU A 177 12.25 -12.50 -6.65
N THR A 178 12.68 -13.70 -7.03
CA THR A 178 12.24 -14.95 -6.39
C THR A 178 12.57 -14.94 -4.89
N ASP A 179 13.80 -14.63 -4.53
CA ASP A 179 14.22 -14.56 -3.14
C ASP A 179 13.49 -13.44 -2.38
N LEU A 180 13.35 -12.26 -2.98
CA LEU A 180 12.64 -11.12 -2.38
C LEU A 180 11.16 -11.43 -2.08
N PHE A 181 10.43 -12.01 -3.05
CA PHE A 181 9.03 -12.40 -2.85
C PHE A 181 8.88 -13.50 -1.80
N ASN A 182 9.82 -14.46 -1.75
CA ASN A 182 9.83 -15.48 -0.70
C ASN A 182 10.07 -14.86 0.68
N VAL A 183 10.97 -13.88 0.79
CA VAL A 183 11.21 -13.15 2.04
C VAL A 183 9.97 -12.36 2.47
N PHE A 184 9.30 -11.67 1.55
CA PHE A 184 8.01 -11.02 1.86
C PHE A 184 7.00 -12.02 2.43
N ARG A 185 6.81 -13.17 1.77
CA ARG A 185 5.88 -14.21 2.21
C ARG A 185 6.27 -14.77 3.58
N ASN A 186 7.56 -15.01 3.83
CA ASN A 186 8.06 -15.50 5.11
C ASN A 186 7.81 -14.51 6.25
N ILE A 187 8.15 -13.22 6.05
CA ILE A 187 7.85 -12.16 7.03
C ILE A 187 6.36 -12.17 7.35
N MET A 188 5.51 -12.13 6.33
CA MET A 188 4.06 -12.04 6.51
C MET A 188 3.47 -13.29 7.16
N SER A 189 3.96 -14.48 6.81
CA SER A 189 3.57 -15.74 7.44
C SER A 189 3.94 -15.76 8.93
N ARG A 190 5.19 -15.42 9.27
CA ARG A 190 5.70 -15.39 10.65
C ARG A 190 5.03 -14.32 11.52
N LEU A 191 4.46 -13.29 10.91
CA LEU A 191 3.68 -12.25 11.57
C LEU A 191 2.16 -12.51 11.54
N GLY A 192 1.69 -13.59 10.91
CA GLY A 192 0.28 -13.95 10.85
C GLY A 192 -0.57 -13.14 9.86
N PHE A 193 0.05 -12.53 8.84
CA PHE A 193 -0.58 -11.65 7.85
C PHE A 193 -0.62 -12.24 6.43
N GLU A 194 -0.45 -13.56 6.27
CA GLU A 194 -0.41 -14.21 4.95
C GLU A 194 -1.64 -13.86 4.08
N SER A 195 -2.85 -13.90 4.66
CA SER A 195 -4.08 -13.58 3.94
C SER A 195 -4.17 -12.11 3.51
N ASN A 196 -3.68 -11.18 4.36
CA ASN A 196 -3.62 -9.76 4.04
C ASN A 196 -2.60 -9.48 2.93
N TRP A 197 -1.47 -10.18 2.94
CA TRP A 197 -0.37 -9.97 1.99
C TRP A 197 -0.72 -10.41 0.56
N ARG A 198 -1.47 -11.50 0.38
CA ARG A 198 -1.86 -12.00 -0.96
C ARG A 198 -2.47 -10.93 -1.87
N GLY A 199 -3.23 -9.99 -1.29
CA GLY A 199 -3.80 -8.87 -2.04
C GLY A 199 -2.76 -7.86 -2.52
N ALA A 200 -1.77 -7.53 -1.68
CA ALA A 200 -0.68 -6.62 -2.01
C ALA A 200 0.28 -7.25 -3.02
N GLU A 201 0.64 -8.52 -2.81
CA GLU A 201 1.51 -9.29 -3.71
C GLU A 201 0.92 -9.40 -5.13
N ARG A 202 -0.40 -9.62 -5.22
CA ARG A 202 -1.13 -9.59 -6.50
C ARG A 202 -0.98 -8.24 -7.21
N GLY A 203 -1.00 -7.14 -6.47
CA GLY A 203 -0.78 -5.79 -6.99
C GLY A 203 0.66 -5.60 -7.51
N LEU A 204 1.65 -6.01 -6.72
CA LEU A 204 3.08 -5.97 -7.12
C LEU A 204 3.33 -6.72 -8.42
N ARG A 205 2.77 -7.94 -8.54
CA ARG A 205 2.86 -8.76 -9.75
C ARG A 205 2.27 -8.07 -10.97
N GLN A 206 1.08 -7.51 -10.81
CA GLN A 206 0.38 -6.81 -11.90
C GLN A 206 1.14 -5.58 -12.37
N GLU A 207 1.67 -4.78 -11.45
CA GLU A 207 2.42 -3.57 -11.79
C GLU A 207 3.77 -3.88 -12.43
N LEU A 208 4.50 -4.89 -11.93
CA LEU A 208 5.71 -5.39 -12.57
C LEU A 208 5.45 -5.85 -14.00
N GLY A 209 4.35 -6.57 -14.23
CA GLY A 209 3.98 -7.01 -15.57
C GLY A 209 3.51 -5.89 -16.49
N VAL A 210 2.76 -4.91 -15.98
CA VAL A 210 2.40 -3.70 -16.72
C VAL A 210 3.64 -2.90 -17.11
N PHE A 211 4.60 -2.73 -16.20
CA PHE A 211 5.88 -2.09 -16.50
C PHE A 211 6.60 -2.77 -17.67
N LYS A 212 6.67 -4.11 -17.66
CA LYS A 212 7.31 -4.88 -18.75
C LYS A 212 6.61 -4.71 -20.08
N ILE A 213 5.27 -4.62 -20.10
CA ILE A 213 4.52 -4.34 -21.32
C ILE A 213 4.79 -2.92 -21.82
N LEU A 214 4.68 -1.93 -20.93
CA LEU A 214 4.93 -0.53 -21.28
C LEU A 214 6.34 -0.35 -21.87
N SER A 215 7.35 -0.98 -21.27
CA SER A 215 8.74 -0.92 -21.72
C SER A 215 8.98 -1.56 -23.11
N LYS A 216 8.08 -2.41 -23.59
CA LYS A 216 8.10 -2.94 -24.96
C LYS A 216 7.45 -1.99 -25.98
N CYS A 217 6.46 -1.21 -25.54
CA CYS A 217 5.65 -0.37 -26.43
C CYS A 217 6.17 1.07 -26.51
N PHE A 218 6.74 1.62 -25.44
CA PHE A 218 7.13 3.03 -25.34
C PHE A 218 8.64 3.22 -25.42
N LYS A 219 9.04 4.38 -25.95
CA LYS A 219 10.46 4.76 -26.09
C LYS A 219 11.19 4.85 -24.74
N LYS A 220 10.48 5.31 -23.71
CA LYS A 220 10.98 5.40 -22.34
C LYS A 220 9.83 5.22 -21.37
N VAL A 221 10.04 4.43 -20.33
CA VAL A 221 9.10 4.24 -19.22
C VAL A 221 9.85 4.49 -17.92
N ILE A 222 9.24 5.22 -17.00
CA ILE A 222 9.79 5.53 -15.68
C ILE A 222 8.70 5.15 -14.66
N PRO A 223 8.99 4.28 -13.69
CA PRO A 223 8.05 4.03 -12.60
C PRO A 223 7.87 5.31 -11.76
N GLY A 224 6.67 5.52 -11.24
CA GLY A 224 6.36 6.65 -10.37
C GLY A 224 7.27 6.70 -9.15
N ASN A 225 7.70 7.90 -8.78
CA ASN A 225 8.43 8.16 -7.55
C ASN A 225 7.53 7.84 -6.33
N PRO A 226 8.03 7.04 -5.37
CA PRO A 226 7.22 6.55 -4.27
C PRO A 226 6.67 7.62 -3.31
N LYS A 227 7.11 8.88 -3.40
CA LYS A 227 6.56 9.99 -2.61
C LYS A 227 5.69 10.91 -3.46
N GLU A 228 6.34 11.64 -4.37
CA GLU A 228 5.70 12.70 -5.13
C GLU A 228 4.60 12.14 -6.05
N ASP A 229 4.95 11.21 -6.95
CA ASP A 229 4.00 10.63 -7.91
C ASP A 229 2.90 9.81 -7.23
N ALA A 230 3.23 9.15 -6.12
CA ALA A 230 2.28 8.38 -5.33
C ALA A 230 1.13 9.25 -4.78
N HIS A 231 1.42 10.49 -4.37
CA HIS A 231 0.41 11.46 -3.92
C HIS A 231 -0.56 11.86 -5.05
N TYR A 232 -0.08 11.85 -6.30
CA TYR A 232 -0.87 12.15 -7.49
C TYR A 232 -1.42 10.90 -8.19
N ALA A 233 -1.30 9.73 -7.56
CA ALA A 233 -1.78 8.45 -8.05
C ALA A 233 -1.23 8.05 -9.43
N ILE A 234 0.02 8.45 -9.70
CA ILE A 234 0.76 8.15 -10.93
C ILE A 234 1.61 6.90 -10.69
N ASP A 235 1.33 5.83 -11.43
CA ASP A 235 2.09 4.58 -11.33
C ASP A 235 3.27 4.59 -12.32
N PHE A 236 3.08 5.14 -13.52
CA PHE A 236 4.11 5.19 -14.56
C PHE A 236 4.06 6.48 -15.37
N TRP A 237 5.24 6.98 -15.70
CA TRP A 237 5.46 7.94 -16.78
C TRP A 237 5.96 7.20 -18.01
N ALA A 238 5.44 7.56 -19.18
CA ALA A 238 5.92 7.01 -20.44
C ALA A 238 6.11 8.12 -21.49
N LYS A 239 7.03 7.88 -22.43
CA LYS A 239 7.25 8.74 -23.59
C LYS A 239 6.89 7.99 -24.86
N THR A 240 5.96 8.53 -25.64
CA THR A 240 5.58 7.99 -26.95
C THR A 240 6.76 8.03 -27.93
N ASN A 241 6.63 7.34 -29.06
CA ASN A 241 7.67 7.29 -30.09
C ASN A 241 7.97 8.67 -30.69
N ASN A 242 6.97 9.55 -30.72
CA ASN A 242 7.08 10.92 -31.21
C ASN A 242 7.48 11.92 -30.12
N GLY A 243 7.53 11.48 -28.86
CA GLY A 243 8.09 12.26 -27.76
C GLY A 243 7.08 12.90 -26.81
N THR A 244 5.80 12.59 -26.94
CA THR A 244 4.73 13.03 -26.03
C THR A 244 4.84 12.28 -24.70
N ASN A 245 4.66 12.98 -23.58
CA ASN A 245 4.63 12.35 -22.26
C ASN A 245 3.21 11.90 -21.90
N VAL A 246 3.11 10.69 -21.35
CA VAL A 246 1.86 10.02 -20.99
C VAL A 246 1.97 9.52 -19.56
N ILE A 247 0.86 9.62 -18.83
CA ILE A 247 0.73 9.19 -17.44
C ILE A 247 -0.16 7.96 -17.41
N PHE A 248 0.27 6.93 -16.69
CA PHE A 248 -0.52 5.75 -16.46
C PHE A 248 -0.79 5.55 -14.97
N GLN A 249 -2.04 5.22 -14.67
CA GLN A 249 -2.41 4.55 -13.44
C GLN A 249 -2.85 3.13 -13.78
N SER A 250 -2.49 2.16 -12.97
CA SER A 250 -2.81 0.75 -13.17
C SER A 250 -3.65 0.19 -12.03
N LYS A 251 -4.56 -0.72 -12.38
CA LYS A 251 -5.40 -1.43 -11.41
C LYS A 251 -5.58 -2.88 -11.85
N SER A 252 -5.41 -3.81 -10.90
CA SER A 252 -5.74 -5.22 -11.14
C SER A 252 -7.22 -5.51 -11.45
N SER A 253 -8.11 -4.57 -11.13
CA SER A 253 -9.54 -4.57 -11.46
C SER A 253 -10.11 -3.18 -11.17
N PHE A 254 -11.05 -2.70 -11.98
CA PHE A 254 -11.75 -1.44 -11.70
C PHE A 254 -13.21 -1.52 -12.13
N VAL A 255 -14.10 -0.91 -11.34
CA VAL A 255 -15.55 -0.69 -11.57
C VAL A 255 -16.13 -1.26 -12.87
N ARG A 256 -16.49 -2.54 -12.90
CA ARG A 256 -17.11 -3.23 -14.06
C ARG A 256 -16.35 -3.10 -15.40
N LEU A 257 -15.14 -2.55 -15.39
CA LEU A 257 -14.26 -2.47 -16.53
C LEU A 257 -13.58 -3.82 -16.69
N ASP A 258 -13.60 -4.31 -17.93
CA ASP A 258 -12.81 -5.44 -18.36
C ASP A 258 -11.32 -5.06 -18.43
N ASP A 259 -10.49 -6.05 -18.75
CA ASP A 259 -9.08 -5.79 -18.98
C ASP A 259 -8.89 -4.94 -20.25
N GLY A 260 -8.21 -3.79 -20.15
CA GLY A 260 -8.04 -2.84 -21.25
C GLY A 260 -7.37 -1.53 -20.84
N ILE A 261 -7.22 -0.63 -21.81
CA ILE A 261 -6.71 0.73 -21.60
C ILE A 261 -7.84 1.75 -21.78
N TYR A 262 -8.02 2.62 -20.79
CA TYR A 262 -9.12 3.58 -20.75
C TYR A 262 -8.59 5.01 -20.67
N GLY A 263 -8.97 5.83 -21.64
CA GLY A 263 -8.68 7.26 -21.66
C GLY A 263 -9.68 8.07 -20.83
N GLU A 264 -9.41 9.36 -20.69
CA GLU A 264 -10.19 10.30 -19.87
C GLU A 264 -11.68 10.36 -20.28
N GLU A 265 -11.96 10.36 -21.59
CA GLU A 265 -13.34 10.40 -22.11
C GLU A 265 -14.14 9.16 -21.70
N GLN A 266 -13.55 7.97 -21.82
CA GLN A 266 -14.20 6.71 -21.43
C GLN A 266 -14.48 6.67 -19.92
N ILE A 267 -13.58 7.21 -19.10
CA ILE A 267 -13.76 7.31 -17.65
C ILE A 267 -14.86 8.32 -17.30
N SER A 268 -14.95 9.43 -18.04
CA SER A 268 -16.05 10.41 -17.90
C SER A 268 -17.40 9.79 -18.29
N ASP A 269 -17.45 9.02 -19.37
CA ASP A 269 -18.70 8.39 -19.82
C ASP A 269 -19.16 7.30 -18.85
N LEU A 270 -18.24 6.56 -18.23
CA LEU A 270 -18.55 5.64 -17.14
C LEU A 270 -19.17 6.37 -15.93
N GLU A 271 -18.68 7.57 -15.58
CA GLU A 271 -19.29 8.36 -14.51
C GLU A 271 -20.74 8.76 -14.85
N LYS A 272 -20.98 9.20 -16.10
CA LYS A 272 -22.32 9.58 -16.59
C LYS A 272 -23.27 8.38 -16.55
N GLU A 273 -22.82 7.21 -17.03
CA GLU A 273 -23.60 5.98 -17.01
C GLU A 273 -24.01 5.60 -15.57
N LEU A 274 -23.05 5.60 -14.65
CA LEU A 274 -23.29 5.26 -13.25
C LEU A 274 -24.16 6.30 -12.52
N SER A 275 -24.09 7.56 -12.94
CA SER A 275 -24.92 8.65 -12.40
C SER A 275 -26.36 8.60 -12.92
N ALA A 276 -26.57 8.11 -14.15
CA ALA A 276 -27.88 7.97 -14.76
C ALA A 276 -28.65 6.73 -14.27
N SER A 277 -27.99 5.81 -13.57
CA SER A 277 -28.63 4.60 -13.04
C SER A 277 -29.62 4.95 -11.92
N PRO A 278 -30.93 4.66 -12.08
CA PRO A 278 -31.97 5.04 -11.12
C PRO A 278 -31.89 4.29 -9.78
N ILE A 279 -31.11 3.20 -9.73
CA ILE A 279 -30.78 2.49 -8.49
C ILE A 279 -29.26 2.57 -8.34
N ALA A 280 -28.79 3.35 -7.36
CA ALA A 280 -27.41 3.26 -6.93
C ALA A 280 -27.21 1.84 -6.40
N SER A 281 -26.44 1.00 -7.11
CA SER A 281 -26.12 -0.34 -6.64
C SER A 281 -25.13 -0.22 -5.47
N ILE A 282 -25.65 0.09 -4.29
CA ILE A 282 -24.88 0.10 -3.05
C ILE A 282 -24.47 -1.35 -2.79
N ARG A 283 -23.17 -1.63 -2.92
CA ARG A 283 -22.60 -2.94 -2.58
C ARG A 283 -22.02 -2.87 -1.19
N TYR A 284 -22.34 -3.84 -0.34
CA TYR A 284 -21.76 -3.93 0.99
C TYR A 284 -20.52 -4.83 0.97
N GLN A 285 -19.38 -4.32 1.44
CA GLN A 285 -18.15 -5.07 1.60
C GLN A 285 -17.78 -5.11 3.08
N LYS A 286 -17.49 -6.30 3.62
CA LYS A 286 -17.00 -6.44 5.00
C LYS A 286 -15.61 -5.84 5.12
N ASP A 287 -15.42 -4.96 6.10
CA ASP A 287 -14.10 -4.46 6.46
C ASP A 287 -13.34 -5.47 7.35
N LEU A 288 -12.12 -5.10 7.77
CA LEU A 288 -11.28 -5.97 8.62
C LEU A 288 -11.86 -6.17 10.03
N SER A 289 -12.86 -5.39 10.43
CA SER A 289 -13.60 -5.56 11.69
C SER A 289 -14.85 -6.45 11.52
N GLY A 290 -15.13 -6.91 10.29
CA GLY A 290 -16.31 -7.72 9.96
C GLY A 290 -17.58 -6.90 9.70
N GLN A 291 -17.51 -5.56 9.74
CA GLN A 291 -18.64 -4.67 9.50
C GLN A 291 -18.92 -4.52 8.00
N GLU A 292 -20.17 -4.73 7.59
CA GLU A 292 -20.62 -4.52 6.20
C GLU A 292 -20.69 -3.04 5.85
N MET A 293 -19.89 -2.63 4.86
CA MET A 293 -19.71 -1.24 4.49
C MET A 293 -20.20 -0.98 3.07
N PRO A 294 -21.12 -0.02 2.86
CA PRO A 294 -21.58 0.37 1.53
C PRO A 294 -20.46 1.03 0.71
N THR A 295 -20.24 0.53 -0.49
CA THR A 295 -19.36 1.06 -1.54
C THR A 295 -20.21 1.25 -2.79
N SER A 296 -19.98 2.31 -3.57
CA SER A 296 -20.62 2.45 -4.87
C SER A 296 -19.57 2.58 -5.97
N ASP A 297 -19.89 1.97 -7.10
CA ASP A 297 -19.13 2.07 -8.33
C ASP A 297 -18.93 3.55 -8.71
N LEU A 298 -19.95 4.40 -8.50
CA LEU A 298 -19.90 5.85 -8.76
C LEU A 298 -18.85 6.60 -7.92
N VAL A 299 -18.70 6.29 -6.63
CA VAL A 299 -17.70 6.97 -5.79
C VAL A 299 -16.28 6.65 -6.25
N LYS A 300 -16.03 5.39 -6.62
CA LYS A 300 -14.72 4.97 -7.12
C LYS A 300 -14.34 5.70 -8.41
N VAL A 301 -15.31 5.90 -9.32
CA VAL A 301 -15.09 6.66 -10.56
C VAL A 301 -14.88 8.15 -10.27
N LYS A 302 -15.65 8.77 -9.38
CA LYS A 302 -15.44 10.17 -8.96
C LYS A 302 -14.06 10.40 -8.35
N LYS A 303 -13.59 9.45 -7.54
CA LYS A 303 -12.24 9.50 -6.98
C LYS A 303 -11.18 9.39 -8.09
N LEU A 304 -11.36 8.48 -9.04
CA LEU A 304 -10.46 8.38 -10.19
C LEU A 304 -10.43 9.69 -11.00
N GLN A 305 -11.56 10.36 -11.22
CA GLN A 305 -11.60 11.67 -11.90
C GLN A 305 -10.81 12.74 -11.12
N GLN A 306 -10.89 12.75 -9.79
CA GLN A 306 -10.07 13.64 -8.96
C GLN A 306 -8.57 13.30 -9.08
N ASP A 307 -8.22 12.02 -9.06
CA ASP A 307 -6.84 11.55 -9.24
C ASP A 307 -6.30 11.98 -10.62
N ILE A 308 -7.08 11.82 -11.70
CA ILE A 308 -6.73 12.28 -13.07
C ILE A 308 -6.44 13.78 -13.08
N LYS A 309 -7.34 14.59 -12.52
CA LYS A 309 -7.18 16.04 -12.49
C LYS A 309 -5.88 16.43 -11.77
N LYS A 310 -5.65 15.87 -10.58
CA LYS A 310 -4.45 16.11 -9.77
C LYS A 310 -3.17 15.68 -10.50
N ALA A 311 -3.17 14.51 -11.12
CA ALA A 311 -2.03 14.01 -11.90
C ALA A 311 -1.67 14.94 -13.06
N LYS A 312 -2.67 15.45 -13.77
CA LYS A 312 -2.47 16.38 -14.89
C LYS A 312 -1.97 17.74 -14.43
N GLU A 313 -2.54 18.30 -13.36
CA GLU A 313 -2.06 19.55 -12.75
C GLU A 313 -0.60 19.42 -12.28
N TYR A 314 -0.25 18.28 -11.67
CA TYR A 314 1.13 18.00 -11.28
C TYR A 314 2.05 17.87 -12.49
N ALA A 315 1.67 17.14 -13.53
CA ALA A 315 2.46 17.02 -14.75
C ALA A 315 2.70 18.35 -15.46
N GLN A 316 1.69 19.23 -15.50
CA GLN A 316 1.83 20.59 -16.01
C GLN A 316 2.82 21.41 -15.16
N SER A 317 2.79 21.25 -13.83
CA SER A 317 3.76 21.91 -12.95
C SER A 317 5.21 21.43 -13.18
N GLN A 318 5.39 20.22 -13.73
CA GLN A 318 6.67 19.67 -14.16
C GLN A 318 7.06 20.05 -15.60
N GLY A 319 6.32 20.96 -16.25
CA GLY A 319 6.62 21.45 -17.59
C GLY A 319 6.15 20.55 -18.74
N ILE A 320 5.19 19.65 -18.50
CA ILE A 320 4.58 18.83 -19.54
C ILE A 320 3.36 19.56 -20.12
N ASP A 321 3.50 20.05 -21.34
CA ASP A 321 2.40 20.65 -22.09
C ASP A 321 1.41 19.55 -22.52
N ASN A 322 0.13 19.71 -22.16
CA ASN A 322 -0.98 18.78 -22.47
C ASN A 322 -0.74 17.32 -22.04
N PRO A 323 -0.66 17.02 -20.73
CA PRO A 323 -0.48 15.65 -20.26
C PRO A 323 -1.70 14.77 -20.62
N HIS A 324 -1.41 13.58 -21.15
CA HIS A 324 -2.41 12.54 -21.42
C HIS A 324 -2.43 11.52 -20.28
N PHE A 325 -3.63 11.20 -19.78
CA PHE A 325 -3.81 10.17 -18.75
C PHE A 325 -4.51 8.93 -19.32
N TYR A 326 -4.03 7.76 -18.91
CA TYR A 326 -4.72 6.49 -19.16
C TYR A 326 -4.78 5.62 -17.91
N LEU A 327 -5.91 4.94 -17.72
CA LEU A 327 -6.07 3.85 -16.77
C LEU A 327 -5.81 2.51 -17.46
N ILE A 328 -4.88 1.72 -16.92
CA ILE A 328 -4.64 0.33 -17.32
C ILE A 328 -5.40 -0.58 -16.34
N VAL A 329 -6.41 -1.30 -16.83
CA VAL A 329 -7.05 -2.38 -16.08
C VAL A 329 -6.50 -3.70 -16.59
N SER A 330 -5.81 -4.45 -15.73
CA SER A 330 -5.23 -5.73 -16.13
C SER A 330 -5.14 -6.69 -14.95
N ARG A 331 -5.85 -7.81 -15.02
CA ARG A 331 -5.81 -8.83 -13.96
C ARG A 331 -4.42 -9.42 -13.78
N ALA A 332 -4.06 -9.61 -12.53
CA ALA A 332 -2.74 -10.11 -12.16
C ALA A 332 -2.47 -11.57 -12.59
N ASP A 333 -3.51 -12.38 -12.83
CA ASP A 333 -3.38 -13.78 -13.28
C ASP A 333 -2.84 -13.91 -14.71
N LYS A 334 -2.77 -12.80 -15.45
CA LYS A 334 -2.13 -12.71 -16.77
C LYS A 334 -0.60 -12.61 -16.72
N TYR A 335 -0.02 -12.60 -15.52
CA TYR A 335 1.41 -12.43 -15.31
C TYR A 335 1.96 -13.55 -14.44
N LYS A 336 3.18 -13.99 -14.73
CA LYS A 336 3.87 -14.99 -13.90
C LYS A 336 4.05 -14.49 -12.47
N GLU A 337 3.85 -15.38 -11.51
CA GLU A 337 3.67 -15.06 -10.09
C GLU A 337 4.75 -14.15 -9.49
N ILE A 338 6.00 -14.39 -9.87
CA ILE A 338 7.19 -13.74 -9.29
C ILE A 338 7.82 -12.77 -10.29
N THR A 339 8.00 -13.22 -11.52
CA THR A 339 8.76 -12.46 -12.52
C THR A 339 7.93 -11.38 -13.20
N GLY A 340 6.60 -11.38 -13.01
CA GLY A 340 5.70 -10.46 -13.70
C GLY A 340 5.68 -10.64 -15.22
N GLU A 341 6.28 -11.70 -15.76
CA GLU A 341 6.32 -11.91 -17.21
C GLU A 341 4.89 -12.02 -17.77
N PRO A 342 4.52 -11.21 -18.78
CA PRO A 342 3.18 -11.23 -19.35
C PRO A 342 2.92 -12.53 -20.13
N ASP A 343 1.74 -13.10 -19.93
CA ASP A 343 1.20 -14.12 -20.82
C ASP A 343 0.81 -13.49 -22.15
N SER A 344 1.59 -13.78 -23.19
CA SER A 344 1.43 -13.22 -24.53
C SER A 344 0.03 -13.37 -25.15
N GLN A 345 -0.75 -14.39 -24.76
CA GLN A 345 -2.12 -14.54 -25.26
C GLN A 345 -3.08 -13.68 -24.46
N ALA A 346 -2.92 -13.65 -23.13
CA ALA A 346 -3.82 -12.94 -22.23
C ALA A 346 -3.63 -11.40 -22.24
N THR A 347 -2.42 -10.92 -22.57
CA THR A 347 -2.05 -9.50 -22.60
C THR A 347 -2.09 -8.87 -23.98
N LYS A 348 -2.30 -9.65 -25.05
CA LYS A 348 -2.24 -9.17 -26.44
C LYS A 348 -3.11 -7.95 -26.73
N SER A 349 -4.33 -7.89 -26.19
CA SER A 349 -5.22 -6.74 -26.40
C SER A 349 -4.63 -5.46 -25.80
N ILE A 350 -4.15 -5.55 -24.56
CA ILE A 350 -3.52 -4.42 -23.85
C ILE A 350 -2.26 -3.98 -24.60
N GLU A 351 -1.43 -4.93 -25.06
CA GLU A 351 -0.24 -4.64 -25.86
C GLU A 351 -0.56 -3.90 -27.16
N ASN A 352 -1.63 -4.30 -27.86
CA ASN A 352 -2.07 -3.63 -29.09
C ASN A 352 -2.54 -2.19 -28.82
N ASP A 353 -3.34 -1.98 -27.77
CA ASP A 353 -3.85 -0.65 -27.41
C ASP A 353 -2.69 0.28 -27.01
N LEU A 354 -1.75 -0.23 -26.20
CA LEU A 354 -0.55 0.50 -25.80
C LEU A 354 0.38 0.80 -26.99
N TRP A 355 0.49 -0.12 -27.95
CA TRP A 355 1.23 0.13 -29.19
C TRP A 355 0.57 1.27 -29.98
N GLN A 356 -0.75 1.27 -30.13
CA GLN A 356 -1.46 2.37 -30.80
C GLN A 356 -1.16 3.69 -30.07
N ILE A 357 -1.35 3.75 -28.75
CA ILE A 357 -1.05 4.95 -27.93
C ILE A 357 0.41 5.40 -28.11
N SER A 358 1.37 4.48 -28.16
CA SER A 358 2.79 4.81 -28.34
C SER A 358 3.11 5.46 -29.69
N THR A 359 2.25 5.27 -30.68
CA THR A 359 2.37 5.83 -32.04
C THR A 359 1.49 7.06 -32.27
N LEU A 360 0.57 7.34 -31.35
CA LEU A 360 -0.28 8.52 -31.39
C LEU A 360 0.51 9.77 -30.96
N PHE A 361 0.15 10.89 -31.60
CA PHE A 361 0.66 12.26 -31.42
C PHE A 361 2.07 12.48 -31.91
#